data_AF-A0AAV9MLX2-F1
#
_entry.id   AF-A0AAV9MLX2-F1
#
_cell.length_a   1.000
_cell.length_b   1.000
_cell.length_c   1.000
_cell.angle_alpha   90.00
_cell.angle_beta   90.00
_cell.angle_gamma   90.00
#
_symmetry.space_group_name_H-M   'P 1'
#
loop_
_entity.id
_entity.type
_entity.pdbx_description
1 polymer ?
#
loop_
_entity_poly.entity_id
_entity_poly.type
_entity_poly.pdbx_seq_one_letter_code
_entity_poly.pdbx_strand_id
1 'polypeptide(L)'
;MGRFKNKNRKPFVKQISKKTPTVDHVTGDKIPKSLVFSRGKIPGPLRQLQMDLRKLMLPYTALKLKESKRNNLKDFVSLANGMMVTHFLILSKTDSAAYLRVAKMKHGPTLTFKIHKYSLAADIAQSQLRPRCPPDLFKNPPLIVLSGFGTGEEHLKLTTFIFQNIFPAIDINTVKLSSCQRIVLLNYDKETKLIDFRHYSIRLQPVGVSRRIRKFVQNHQVPDLRSLQDVSDFVTKAGYGSESEGDDEAATVNLSSDIGRVNRASTKSAVKLQEIGPRMTLQLVKIEEGLCTGGLLFNEYGNVDAKKSENEEEDEQESDEEMDIDDDDEELEVEDEEEQEIEEED
;
A
#
# COMPACT_ATOMS: atom_id res chain seq x y z
N MET A 1 -4.52 45.83 44.55
CA MET A 1 -4.57 45.22 43.20
C MET A 1 -3.23 44.59 42.91
N GLY A 2 -3.19 43.40 42.30
CA GLY A 2 -1.95 42.74 41.85
C GLY A 2 -1.89 41.25 42.19
N ARG A 3 -2.76 40.42 41.57
CA ARG A 3 -2.65 38.96 41.63
C ARG A 3 -1.55 38.49 40.67
N PHE A 4 -0.40 38.06 41.20
CA PHE A 4 0.61 37.34 40.43
C PHE A 4 0.15 35.91 40.14
N LYS A 5 -0.16 35.61 38.88
CA LYS A 5 -0.42 34.24 38.39
C LYS A 5 0.91 33.57 38.04
N ASN A 6 1.32 32.57 38.81
CA ASN A 6 2.40 31.66 38.44
C ASN A 6 2.01 30.85 37.20
N LYS A 7 2.58 31.20 36.04
CA LYS A 7 2.52 30.36 34.84
C LYS A 7 3.62 29.30 34.94
N ASN A 8 3.24 28.10 35.41
CA ASN A 8 4.07 26.90 35.26
C ASN A 8 4.23 26.58 33.78
N ARG A 9 5.30 27.06 33.16
CA ARG A 9 5.75 26.61 31.83
C ARG A 9 6.29 25.19 31.97
N LYS A 10 5.48 24.20 31.58
CA LYS A 10 5.97 22.83 31.35
C LYS A 10 6.96 22.89 30.17
N PRO A 11 8.16 22.30 30.28
CA PRO A 11 9.08 22.24 29.15
C PRO A 11 8.46 21.38 28.05
N PHE A 12 8.28 21.97 26.87
CA PHE A 12 7.85 21.27 25.66
C PHE A 12 9.04 20.45 25.15
N VAL A 13 9.16 19.21 25.61
CA VAL A 13 10.13 18.26 25.07
C VAL A 13 9.67 17.91 23.66
N LYS A 14 10.35 18.44 22.64
CA LYS A 14 10.20 17.97 21.26
C LYS A 14 10.47 16.46 21.27
N GLN A 15 9.44 15.66 20.98
CA GLN A 15 9.62 14.24 20.73
C GLN A 15 10.54 14.10 19.52
N ILE A 16 11.77 13.62 19.77
CA ILE A 16 12.68 13.18 18.72
C ILE A 16 11.94 12.09 17.95
N SER A 17 11.63 12.35 16.67
CA SER A 17 11.03 11.35 15.81
C SER A 17 11.98 10.15 15.78
N LYS A 18 11.47 8.97 16.15
CA LYS A 18 12.23 7.73 16.00
C LYS A 18 12.57 7.60 14.51
N LYS A 19 13.84 7.79 14.16
CA LYS A 19 14.35 7.54 12.81
C LYS A 19 13.99 6.09 12.46
N THR A 20 13.22 5.90 11.39
CA THR A 20 12.99 4.58 10.83
C THR A 20 14.35 4.01 10.41
N PRO A 21 14.64 2.73 10.70
CA PRO A 21 15.92 2.15 10.36
C PRO A 21 16.12 2.26 8.84
N THR A 22 17.26 2.82 8.44
CA THR A 22 17.68 2.99 7.04
C THR A 22 18.24 1.71 6.44
N VAL A 23 18.53 0.71 7.28
CA VAL A 23 19.13 -0.58 6.95
C VAL A 23 18.46 -1.62 7.83
N ASP A 24 18.08 -2.78 7.27
CA ASP A 24 17.59 -3.89 8.08
C ASP A 24 18.75 -4.40 8.95
N HIS A 25 18.60 -4.30 10.27
CA HIS A 25 19.62 -4.73 11.24
C HIS A 25 19.94 -6.25 11.17
N VAL A 26 19.17 -7.01 10.38
CA VAL A 26 19.27 -8.46 10.23
C VAL A 26 20.00 -8.85 8.94
N THR A 27 19.70 -8.19 7.83
CA THR A 27 20.20 -8.56 6.49
C THR A 27 21.39 -7.71 6.05
N GLY A 28 21.62 -6.54 6.65
CA GLY A 28 22.66 -5.59 6.19
C GLY A 28 22.33 -4.91 4.85
N ASP A 29 21.29 -5.38 4.17
CA ASP A 29 20.80 -4.84 2.91
C ASP A 29 19.96 -3.58 3.12
N LYS A 30 20.03 -2.72 2.10
CA LYS A 30 19.32 -1.45 2.05
C LYS A 30 17.83 -1.72 1.84
N ILE A 31 17.02 -1.39 2.84
CA ILE A 31 15.57 -1.56 2.79
C ILE A 31 15.01 -0.84 1.56
N PRO A 32 14.24 -1.52 0.68
CA PRO A 32 13.61 -0.86 -0.44
C PRO A 32 12.57 0.12 0.08
N LYS A 33 12.78 1.40 -0.21
CA LYS A 33 11.83 2.47 0.08
C LYS A 33 11.10 2.82 -1.20
N SER A 34 9.81 3.08 -1.07
CA SER A 34 8.98 3.45 -2.21
C SER A 34 8.33 4.80 -2.00
N LEU A 35 8.19 5.54 -3.10
CA LEU A 35 7.50 6.83 -3.12
C LEU A 35 6.32 6.72 -4.09
N VAL A 36 5.15 7.07 -3.59
CA VAL A 36 3.88 6.94 -4.32
C VAL A 36 3.37 8.34 -4.59
N PHE A 37 3.31 8.70 -5.87
CA PHE A 37 2.88 10.01 -6.32
C PHE A 37 2.05 9.95 -7.58
N SER A 38 1.57 11.12 -7.96
CA SER A 38 0.56 11.33 -8.97
C SER A 38 1.12 12.33 -9.98
N ARG A 39 1.06 12.01 -11.27
CA ARG A 39 1.48 12.86 -12.38
C ARG A 39 0.25 13.47 -13.04
N GLY A 40 0.30 14.77 -13.29
CA GLY A 40 -0.77 15.55 -13.89
C GLY A 40 -2.03 15.68 -13.03
N LYS A 41 -3.10 16.15 -13.66
CA LYS A 41 -4.37 16.46 -13.00
C LYS A 41 -5.20 15.20 -12.76
N ILE A 42 -5.24 14.76 -11.50
CA ILE A 42 -5.92 13.53 -11.11
C ILE A 42 -7.29 13.80 -10.45
N PRO A 43 -8.37 13.05 -10.82
CA PRO A 43 -9.68 13.19 -10.21
C PRO A 43 -9.70 12.70 -8.76
N GLY A 44 -10.65 13.22 -7.97
CA GLY A 44 -10.78 12.94 -6.53
C GLY A 44 -10.70 11.46 -6.14
N PRO A 45 -11.42 10.53 -6.81
CA PRO A 45 -11.34 9.09 -6.52
C PRO A 45 -9.94 8.50 -6.72
N LEU A 46 -9.23 8.92 -7.76
CA LEU A 46 -7.88 8.42 -8.04
C LEU A 46 -6.85 9.00 -7.05
N ARG A 47 -7.09 10.21 -6.52
CA ARG A 47 -6.34 10.76 -5.37
C ARG A 47 -6.59 9.96 -4.08
N GLN A 48 -7.79 9.43 -3.89
CA GLN A 48 -8.08 8.52 -2.78
C GLN A 48 -7.36 7.17 -2.97
N LEU A 49 -7.33 6.64 -4.21
CA LEU A 49 -6.57 5.44 -4.54
C LEU A 49 -5.08 5.63 -4.26
N GLN A 50 -4.51 6.78 -4.62
CA GLN A 50 -3.13 7.15 -4.30
C GLN A 50 -2.87 7.09 -2.79
N MET A 51 -3.77 7.66 -1.98
CA MET A 51 -3.66 7.61 -0.52
C MET A 51 -3.74 6.18 0.03
N ASP A 52 -4.54 5.31 -0.60
CA ASP A 52 -4.64 3.90 -0.22
C ASP A 52 -3.40 3.12 -0.63
N LEU A 53 -2.79 3.40 -1.79
CA LEU A 53 -1.49 2.85 -2.18
C LEU A 53 -0.37 3.31 -1.23
N ARG A 54 -0.38 4.58 -0.80
CA ARG A 54 0.56 5.07 0.22
C ARG A 54 0.41 4.31 1.54
N LYS A 55 -0.82 4.02 1.98
CA LYS A 55 -1.06 3.21 3.18
C LYS A 55 -0.57 1.78 2.99
N LEU A 56 -0.78 1.20 1.81
CA LEU A 56 -0.34 -0.16 1.49
C LEU A 56 1.18 -0.29 1.61
N MET A 57 1.94 0.70 1.11
CA MET A 57 3.40 0.69 1.11
C MET A 57 4.06 1.09 2.44
N LEU A 58 3.30 1.43 3.49
CA LEU A 58 3.85 1.67 4.82
C LEU A 58 4.61 0.44 5.35
N PRO A 59 5.67 0.61 6.17
CA PRO A 59 6.16 1.86 6.76
C PRO A 59 7.17 2.62 5.89
N TYR A 60 7.61 2.06 4.76
CA TYR A 60 8.75 2.58 3.97
C TYR A 60 8.36 3.60 2.90
N THR A 61 7.27 4.32 3.13
CA THR A 61 6.70 5.32 2.23
C THR A 61 6.27 6.56 2.99
N ALA A 62 6.37 7.71 2.32
CA ALA A 62 5.91 8.99 2.85
C ALA A 62 4.38 9.13 2.73
N LEU A 63 3.65 8.92 3.84
CA LEU A 63 2.19 9.09 3.87
C LEU A 63 1.75 10.55 3.62
N LYS A 64 2.52 11.50 4.16
CA LYS A 64 2.22 12.94 4.15
C LYS A 64 2.95 13.72 3.07
N LEU A 65 3.40 13.05 2.00
CA LEU A 65 3.96 13.74 0.85
C LEU A 65 2.85 14.62 0.23
N LYS A 66 3.07 15.92 0.24
CA LYS A 66 2.18 16.87 -0.45
C LYS A 66 2.75 17.07 -1.83
N GLU A 67 1.94 16.73 -2.82
CA GLU A 67 2.26 16.96 -4.22
C GLU A 67 1.59 18.25 -4.62
N SER A 68 2.40 19.18 -5.12
CA SER A 68 1.89 20.30 -5.90
C SER A 68 1.60 19.84 -7.32
N LYS A 69 0.80 20.61 -8.05
CA LYS A 69 0.64 20.41 -9.50
C LYS A 69 1.96 20.70 -10.24
N ARG A 70 2.65 21.75 -9.81
CA ARG A 70 3.97 22.20 -10.28
C ARG A 70 5.14 21.22 -10.10
N ASN A 71 4.90 20.09 -9.43
CA ASN A 71 6.01 19.20 -9.09
C ASN A 71 6.38 18.33 -10.28
N ASN A 72 7.60 18.50 -10.77
CA ASN A 72 8.09 17.75 -11.90
C ASN A 72 8.73 16.41 -11.51
N LEU A 73 8.82 15.48 -12.46
CA LEU A 73 9.47 14.17 -12.23
C LEU A 73 10.92 14.34 -11.75
N LYS A 74 11.62 15.37 -12.26
CA LYS A 74 12.98 15.74 -11.86
C LYS A 74 13.09 16.07 -10.36
N ASP A 75 12.07 16.73 -9.80
CA ASP A 75 12.04 17.08 -8.37
C ASP A 75 11.87 15.83 -7.52
N PHE A 76 10.98 14.92 -7.92
CA PHE A 76 10.80 13.64 -7.23
C PHE A 76 12.07 12.79 -7.29
N VAL A 77 12.81 12.82 -8.39
CA VAL A 77 14.12 12.14 -8.51
C VAL A 77 15.14 12.76 -7.54
N SER A 78 15.20 14.09 -7.46
CA SER A 78 16.08 14.81 -6.52
C SER A 78 15.75 14.48 -5.06
N LEU A 79 14.46 14.47 -4.69
CA LEU A 79 13.99 14.07 -3.36
C LEU A 79 14.30 12.60 -3.07
N ALA A 80 14.09 11.72 -4.05
CA ALA A 80 14.33 10.30 -3.93
C ALA A 80 15.81 9.97 -3.71
N ASN A 81 16.72 10.71 -4.35
CA ASN A 81 18.16 10.59 -4.13
C ASN A 81 18.51 10.94 -2.68
N GLY A 82 17.95 12.01 -2.12
CA GLY A 82 18.16 12.39 -0.71
C GLY A 82 17.56 11.42 0.30
N MET A 83 16.37 10.88 0.03
CA MET A 83 15.66 9.94 0.91
C MET A 83 16.09 8.47 0.73
N MET A 84 16.94 8.21 -0.28
CA MET A 84 17.34 6.88 -0.73
C MET A 84 16.15 5.98 -1.11
N VAL A 85 15.22 6.52 -1.88
CA VAL A 85 14.09 5.77 -2.44
C VAL A 85 14.57 4.90 -3.59
N THR A 86 14.06 3.68 -3.67
CA THR A 86 14.43 2.68 -4.69
C THR A 86 13.36 2.51 -5.76
N HIS A 87 12.09 2.67 -5.41
CA HIS A 87 10.97 2.45 -6.33
C HIS A 87 9.99 3.62 -6.35
N PHE A 88 9.45 3.92 -7.52
CA PHE A 88 8.34 4.84 -7.70
C PHE A 88 7.08 4.10 -8.12
N LEU A 89 5.96 4.51 -7.53
CA LEU A 89 4.64 4.18 -8.01
C LEU A 89 3.98 5.49 -8.43
N ILE A 90 3.77 5.65 -9.72
CA ILE A 90 3.26 6.88 -10.32
C ILE A 90 1.86 6.58 -10.85
N LEU A 91 0.86 7.27 -10.32
CA LEU A 91 -0.47 7.27 -10.91
C LEU A 91 -0.54 8.39 -11.94
N SER A 92 -1.08 8.08 -13.11
CA SER A 92 -1.33 9.05 -14.18
C SER A 92 -2.71 8.79 -14.73
N LYS A 93 -3.31 9.80 -15.35
CA LYS A 93 -4.60 9.69 -16.00
C LYS A 93 -4.52 10.42 -17.33
N THR A 94 -4.79 9.70 -18.40
CA THR A 94 -5.11 10.27 -19.70
C THR A 94 -6.63 10.40 -19.84
N ASP A 95 -7.08 11.02 -20.92
CA ASP A 95 -8.49 11.14 -21.25
C ASP A 95 -9.16 9.76 -21.41
N SER A 96 -8.41 8.79 -21.91
CA SER A 96 -8.87 7.43 -22.20
C SER A 96 -8.88 6.54 -20.95
N ALA A 97 -7.83 6.56 -20.12
CA ALA A 97 -7.70 5.64 -19.00
C ALA A 97 -6.79 6.14 -17.87
N ALA A 98 -6.83 5.45 -16.73
CA ALA A 98 -5.87 5.63 -15.65
C ALA A 98 -4.75 4.60 -15.76
N TYR A 99 -3.51 5.05 -15.55
CA TYR A 99 -2.31 4.23 -15.62
C TYR A 99 -1.56 4.25 -14.29
N LEU A 100 -1.00 3.10 -13.91
CA LEU A 100 -0.08 2.93 -12.80
C LEU A 100 1.29 2.56 -13.36
N ARG A 101 2.27 3.44 -13.20
CA ARG A 101 3.67 3.20 -13.58
C ARG A 101 4.46 2.78 -12.36
N VAL A 102 5.19 1.69 -12.48
CA VAL A 102 6.07 1.17 -11.43
C VAL A 102 7.49 1.24 -11.95
N ALA A 103 8.28 2.15 -11.38
CA ALA A 103 9.64 2.44 -11.81
C ALA A 103 10.66 2.05 -10.75
N LYS A 104 11.85 1.61 -11.18
CA LYS A 104 13.00 1.41 -10.30
C LYS A 104 14.05 2.50 -10.55
N MET A 105 14.52 3.11 -9.47
CA MET A 105 15.48 4.22 -9.50
C MET A 105 16.89 3.78 -9.97
N LYS A 106 17.67 4.73 -10.52
CA LYS A 106 19.05 4.65 -11.04
C LYS A 106 19.27 4.08 -12.44
N HIS A 107 18.81 2.87 -12.73
CA HIS A 107 18.95 2.23 -14.06
C HIS A 107 17.73 1.35 -14.39
N GLY A 108 16.70 1.41 -13.56
CA GLY A 108 15.65 0.41 -13.56
C GLY A 108 14.63 0.63 -14.66
N PRO A 109 14.00 -0.44 -15.16
CA PRO A 109 12.93 -0.33 -16.14
C PRO A 109 11.64 0.22 -15.51
N THR A 110 10.81 0.83 -16.35
CA THR A 110 9.46 1.28 -16.02
C THR A 110 8.43 0.32 -16.57
N LEU A 111 7.57 -0.19 -15.67
CA LEU A 111 6.39 -0.95 -16.06
C LEU A 111 5.19 -0.02 -16.08
N THR A 112 4.48 0.05 -17.19
CA THR A 112 3.23 0.80 -17.30
C THR A 112 2.05 -0.16 -17.31
N PHE A 113 1.18 -0.03 -16.31
CA PHE A 113 -0.04 -0.80 -16.19
C PHE A 113 -1.27 0.06 -16.46
N LYS A 114 -2.18 -0.42 -17.30
CA LYS A 114 -3.51 0.17 -17.46
C LYS A 114 -4.44 -0.35 -16.36
N ILE A 115 -5.11 0.56 -15.67
CA ILE A 115 -6.09 0.22 -14.64
C ILE A 115 -7.46 0.08 -15.31
N HIS A 116 -7.98 -1.14 -15.38
CA HIS A 116 -9.32 -1.40 -15.93
C HIS A 116 -10.43 -1.15 -14.93
N LYS A 117 -10.27 -1.67 -13.72
CA LYS A 117 -11.23 -1.57 -12.63
C LYS A 117 -10.45 -1.30 -11.36
N TYR A 118 -10.96 -0.38 -10.55
CA TYR A 118 -10.43 -0.14 -9.21
C TYR A 118 -11.58 0.02 -8.22
N SER A 119 -11.30 -0.27 -6.95
CA SER A 119 -12.19 0.00 -5.83
C SER A 119 -11.39 0.52 -4.66
N LEU A 120 -11.91 1.55 -4.01
CA LEU A 120 -11.24 2.23 -2.92
C LEU A 120 -11.30 1.39 -1.65
N ALA A 121 -10.34 1.59 -0.74
CA ALA A 121 -10.36 0.91 0.55
C ALA A 121 -11.61 1.31 1.37
N ALA A 122 -12.12 2.54 1.19
CA ALA A 122 -13.35 3.01 1.80
C ALA A 122 -14.58 2.20 1.36
N ASP A 123 -14.73 1.97 0.06
CA ASP A 123 -15.86 1.22 -0.50
C ASP A 123 -15.82 -0.25 -0.09
N ILE A 124 -14.61 -0.83 -0.08
CA ILE A 124 -14.40 -2.21 0.39
C ILE A 124 -14.76 -2.33 1.86
N ALA A 125 -14.35 -1.37 2.70
CA ALA A 125 -14.70 -1.37 4.12
C ALA A 125 -16.22 -1.27 4.33
N GLN A 126 -16.93 -0.47 3.52
CA GLN A 126 -18.39 -0.36 3.58
C GLN A 126 -19.10 -1.62 3.09
N SER A 127 -18.54 -2.33 2.11
CA SER A 127 -19.09 -3.59 1.60
C SER A 127 -19.03 -4.74 2.63
N GLN A 128 -18.15 -4.63 3.63
CA GLN A 128 -17.97 -5.66 4.65
C GLN A 128 -18.93 -5.47 5.81
N LEU A 129 -19.49 -6.58 6.32
CA LEU A 129 -20.34 -6.56 7.52
C LEU A 129 -19.60 -6.08 8.78
N ARG A 130 -18.29 -6.35 8.87
CA ARG A 130 -17.43 -6.01 10.02
C ARG A 130 -16.04 -5.59 9.55
N PRO A 131 -15.88 -4.37 9.01
CA PRO A 131 -14.58 -3.86 8.61
C PRO A 131 -13.69 -3.70 9.85
N ARG A 132 -12.45 -4.17 9.76
CA ARG A 132 -11.47 -4.06 10.84
C ARG A 132 -10.11 -3.73 10.24
N CYS A 133 -9.70 -2.48 10.38
CA CYS A 133 -8.39 -1.99 9.95
C CYS A 133 -7.65 -1.31 11.11
N PRO A 134 -7.15 -2.07 12.11
CA PRO A 134 -6.37 -1.48 13.18
C PRO A 134 -5.14 -0.74 12.62
N PRO A 135 -4.84 0.48 13.12
CA PRO A 135 -3.74 1.29 12.60
C PRO A 135 -2.37 0.66 12.81
N ASP A 136 -2.25 -0.27 13.77
CA ASP A 136 -1.02 -1.02 14.04
C ASP A 136 -0.60 -1.94 12.89
N LEU A 137 -1.53 -2.34 12.01
CA LEU A 137 -1.22 -3.19 10.84
C LEU A 137 -0.20 -2.54 9.91
N PHE A 138 -0.25 -1.21 9.80
CA PHE A 138 0.58 -0.44 8.87
C PHE A 138 2.00 -0.19 9.37
N LYS A 139 2.33 -0.62 10.60
CA LYS A 139 3.69 -0.52 11.14
C LYS A 139 4.64 -1.55 10.52
N ASN A 140 4.11 -2.69 10.11
CA ASN A 140 4.89 -3.79 9.54
C ASN A 140 4.71 -3.82 8.03
N PRO A 141 5.75 -4.14 7.23
CA PRO A 141 5.62 -4.26 5.78
C PRO A 141 4.68 -5.42 5.40
N PRO A 142 3.99 -5.33 4.24
CA PRO A 142 3.18 -6.43 3.74
C PRO A 142 4.02 -7.54 3.11
N LEU A 143 3.51 -8.77 3.16
CA LEU A 143 4.04 -9.91 2.41
C LEU A 143 3.51 -9.88 0.98
N ILE A 144 4.31 -10.28 0.01
CA ILE A 144 3.86 -10.43 -1.38
C ILE A 144 3.63 -11.89 -1.73
N VAL A 145 2.50 -12.19 -2.37
CA VAL A 145 2.19 -13.49 -2.94
C VAL A 145 1.93 -13.30 -4.43
N LEU A 146 2.74 -13.98 -5.25
CA LEU A 146 2.66 -13.94 -6.71
C LEU A 146 2.08 -15.27 -7.19
N SER A 147 0.90 -15.22 -7.79
CA SER A 147 0.20 -16.39 -8.37
C SER A 147 0.13 -16.24 -9.88
N GLY A 148 0.39 -17.32 -10.62
CA GLY A 148 0.28 -17.33 -12.09
C GLY A 148 1.48 -16.79 -12.88
N PHE A 149 2.46 -16.17 -12.22
CA PHE A 149 3.62 -15.54 -12.89
C PHE A 149 4.75 -16.51 -13.29
N GLY A 150 4.82 -17.71 -12.72
CA GLY A 150 5.99 -18.60 -12.82
C GLY A 150 6.22 -19.30 -14.16
N THR A 151 5.33 -19.12 -15.14
CA THR A 151 5.38 -19.83 -16.44
C THR A 151 5.35 -18.87 -17.64
N GLY A 152 5.69 -17.60 -17.41
CA GLY A 152 5.53 -16.52 -18.36
C GLY A 152 6.77 -16.18 -19.20
N GLU A 153 6.49 -15.49 -20.30
CA GLU A 153 7.42 -14.74 -21.16
C GLU A 153 8.35 -13.82 -20.36
N GLU A 154 9.45 -13.36 -20.96
CA GLU A 154 10.51 -12.58 -20.28
C GLU A 154 9.97 -11.34 -19.57
N HIS A 155 8.96 -10.69 -20.14
CA HIS A 155 8.29 -9.53 -19.58
C HIS A 155 7.57 -9.82 -18.23
N LEU A 156 7.04 -11.04 -18.04
CA LEU A 156 6.41 -11.45 -16.78
C LEU A 156 7.45 -11.78 -15.70
N LYS A 157 8.61 -12.32 -16.09
CA LYS A 157 9.73 -12.53 -15.16
C LYS A 157 10.26 -11.20 -14.65
N LEU A 158 10.39 -10.21 -15.53
CA LEU A 158 10.80 -8.86 -15.14
C LEU A 158 9.79 -8.21 -14.20
N THR A 159 8.49 -8.36 -14.51
CA THR A 159 7.40 -7.88 -13.66
C THR A 159 7.47 -8.50 -12.26
N THR A 160 7.64 -9.83 -12.19
CA THR A 160 7.81 -10.58 -10.94
C THR A 160 9.00 -10.05 -10.15
N PHE A 161 10.15 -9.85 -10.81
CA PHE A 161 11.37 -9.35 -10.18
C PHE A 161 11.19 -7.95 -9.59
N ILE A 162 10.51 -7.04 -10.30
CA ILE A 162 10.26 -5.68 -9.79
C ILE A 162 9.33 -5.73 -8.59
N PHE A 163 8.22 -6.47 -8.66
CA PHE A 163 7.30 -6.60 -7.53
C PHE A 163 7.92 -7.30 -6.31
N GLN A 164 8.83 -8.25 -6.50
CA GLN A 164 9.60 -8.85 -5.40
C GLN A 164 10.52 -7.85 -4.72
N ASN A 165 11.20 -6.99 -5.49
CA ASN A 165 12.17 -6.02 -4.94
C ASN A 165 11.54 -4.76 -4.36
N ILE A 166 10.26 -4.49 -4.64
CA ILE A 166 9.51 -3.39 -4.02
C ILE A 166 9.35 -3.59 -2.51
N PHE A 167 9.25 -4.85 -2.07
CA PHE A 167 9.11 -5.22 -0.66
C PHE A 167 10.44 -5.77 -0.11
N PRO A 168 10.72 -5.60 1.19
CA PRO A 168 11.93 -6.16 1.79
C PRO A 168 11.94 -7.69 1.63
N ALA A 169 13.11 -8.25 1.33
CA ALA A 169 13.31 -9.69 1.27
C ALA A 169 13.02 -10.33 2.64
N ILE A 170 12.44 -11.53 2.60
CA ILE A 170 11.92 -12.20 3.79
C ILE A 170 12.63 -13.53 3.97
N ASP A 171 13.42 -13.62 5.03
CA ASP A 171 14.07 -14.87 5.41
C ASP A 171 13.18 -15.67 6.36
N ILE A 172 12.80 -16.87 5.93
CA ILE A 172 11.88 -17.76 6.66
C ILE A 172 12.37 -18.06 8.09
N ASN A 173 13.69 -18.08 8.30
CA ASN A 173 14.30 -18.46 9.58
C ASN A 173 14.37 -17.31 10.59
N THR A 174 14.39 -16.05 10.15
CA THR A 174 14.63 -14.89 11.03
C THR A 174 13.38 -14.04 11.26
N VAL A 175 12.36 -14.22 10.42
CA VAL A 175 11.16 -13.37 10.39
C VAL A 175 10.21 -13.72 11.53
N LYS A 176 9.76 -12.67 12.23
CA LYS A 176 8.77 -12.80 13.30
C LYS A 176 7.38 -12.92 12.70
N LEU A 177 6.67 -14.01 13.03
CA LEU A 177 5.28 -14.20 12.58
C LEU A 177 4.33 -13.09 13.08
N SER A 178 4.67 -12.44 14.20
CA SER A 178 3.89 -11.33 14.74
C SER A 178 3.92 -10.06 13.87
N SER A 179 4.98 -9.85 13.06
CA SER A 179 5.04 -8.75 12.11
C SER A 179 4.28 -9.04 10.81
N CYS A 180 4.09 -10.32 10.47
CA CYS A 180 3.39 -10.76 9.27
C CYS A 180 1.87 -10.61 9.45
N GLN A 181 1.34 -9.41 9.22
CA GLN A 181 -0.08 -9.11 9.40
C GLN A 181 -0.80 -8.70 8.12
N ARG A 182 -0.08 -8.42 7.04
CA ARG A 182 -0.62 -7.93 5.76
C ARG A 182 -0.06 -8.74 4.59
N ILE A 183 -0.89 -8.99 3.59
CA ILE A 183 -0.55 -9.70 2.36
C ILE A 183 -1.07 -8.89 1.16
N VAL A 184 -0.21 -8.68 0.18
CA VAL A 184 -0.55 -8.25 -1.17
C VAL A 184 -0.52 -9.48 -2.05
N LEU A 185 -1.67 -9.81 -2.63
CA LEU A 185 -1.83 -10.87 -3.60
C LEU A 185 -1.88 -10.26 -4.99
N LEU A 186 -0.98 -10.73 -5.85
CA LEU A 186 -1.04 -10.50 -7.28
C LEU A 186 -1.37 -11.83 -7.96
N ASN A 187 -2.48 -11.88 -8.66
CA ASN A 187 -2.88 -13.05 -9.44
C ASN A 187 -2.88 -12.71 -10.91
N TYR A 188 -2.01 -13.36 -11.69
CA TYR A 188 -1.97 -13.23 -13.14
C TYR A 188 -2.80 -14.33 -13.78
N ASP A 189 -3.78 -13.92 -14.58
CA ASP A 189 -4.53 -14.83 -15.43
C ASP A 189 -3.97 -14.80 -16.87
N LYS A 190 -3.65 -15.98 -17.39
CA LYS A 190 -3.00 -16.13 -18.70
C LYS A 190 -3.97 -15.90 -19.85
N GLU A 191 -5.26 -16.19 -19.66
CA GLU A 191 -6.26 -16.08 -20.72
C GLU A 191 -6.65 -14.62 -20.94
N THR A 192 -6.89 -13.89 -19.84
CA THR A 192 -7.29 -12.49 -19.90
C THR A 192 -6.11 -11.51 -19.94
N LYS A 193 -4.88 -11.97 -19.62
CA LYS A 193 -3.67 -11.14 -19.43
C LYS A 193 -3.84 -10.06 -18.34
N LEU A 194 -4.81 -10.23 -17.45
CA LEU A 194 -5.08 -9.31 -16.37
C LEU A 194 -4.37 -9.76 -15.09
N ILE A 195 -3.90 -8.78 -14.34
CA ILE A 195 -3.32 -8.91 -13.01
C ILE A 195 -4.32 -8.40 -11.99
N ASP A 196 -4.83 -9.31 -11.18
CA ASP A 196 -5.68 -9.01 -10.03
C ASP A 196 -4.80 -8.58 -8.84
N PHE A 197 -4.91 -7.33 -8.44
CA PHE A 197 -4.27 -6.76 -7.27
C PHE A 197 -5.24 -6.74 -6.09
N ARG A 198 -4.90 -7.47 -5.01
CA ARG A 198 -5.72 -7.53 -3.79
C ARG A 198 -4.88 -7.42 -2.53
N HIS A 199 -5.39 -6.70 -1.54
CA HIS A 199 -4.70 -6.49 -0.27
C HIS A 199 -5.54 -7.00 0.91
N TYR A 200 -4.97 -7.98 1.61
CA TYR A 200 -5.59 -8.67 2.74
C TYR A 200 -4.80 -8.44 4.03
N SER A 201 -5.52 -8.41 5.14
CA SER A 201 -5.01 -8.60 6.49
C SER A 201 -5.11 -10.06 6.89
N ILE A 202 -4.08 -10.56 7.56
CA ILE A 202 -4.04 -11.90 8.12
C ILE A 202 -4.64 -11.84 9.52
N ARG A 203 -5.63 -12.70 9.78
CA ARG A 203 -6.15 -12.95 11.12
C ARG A 203 -5.98 -14.42 11.45
N LEU A 204 -5.37 -14.68 12.60
CA LEU A 204 -5.28 -16.02 13.15
C LEU A 204 -6.47 -16.29 14.08
N GLN A 205 -7.12 -17.42 13.87
CA GLN A 205 -8.22 -17.92 14.66
C GLN A 205 -7.83 -19.28 15.27
N PRO A 206 -7.82 -19.45 16.60
CA PRO A 206 -7.49 -20.75 17.20
C PRO A 206 -8.61 -21.75 16.90
N VAL A 207 -8.21 -22.95 16.45
CA VAL A 207 -9.11 -24.08 16.15
C VAL A 207 -9.34 -24.88 17.42
N GLY A 208 -10.54 -25.44 17.60
CA GLY A 208 -10.88 -26.27 18.77
C GLY A 208 -11.32 -25.48 20.02
N VAL A 209 -11.58 -24.16 19.88
CA VAL A 209 -12.09 -23.32 20.97
C VAL A 209 -13.45 -22.74 20.61
N SER A 210 -14.44 -22.87 21.49
CA SER A 210 -15.79 -22.35 21.26
C SER A 210 -15.79 -20.82 21.07
N ARG A 211 -16.72 -20.30 20.26
CA ARG A 211 -16.85 -18.84 20.01
C ARG A 211 -17.01 -18.02 21.30
N ARG A 212 -17.64 -18.60 22.34
CA ARG A 212 -17.85 -17.96 23.65
C ARG A 212 -16.54 -17.79 24.40
N ILE A 213 -15.74 -18.85 24.49
CA ILE A 213 -14.40 -18.80 25.10
C ILE A 213 -13.52 -17.81 24.32
N ARG A 214 -13.61 -17.79 22.99
CA ARG A 214 -12.89 -16.83 22.16
C ARG A 214 -13.27 -15.38 22.46
N LYS A 215 -14.57 -15.07 22.56
CA LYS A 215 -15.05 -13.72 22.93
C LYS A 215 -14.65 -13.33 24.35
N PHE A 216 -14.67 -14.28 25.28
CA PHE A 216 -14.24 -14.05 26.65
C PHE A 216 -12.74 -13.73 26.72
N VAL A 217 -11.89 -14.54 26.11
CA VAL A 217 -10.43 -14.36 26.18
C VAL A 217 -9.95 -13.16 25.33
N GLN A 218 -10.54 -12.93 24.16
CA GLN A 218 -10.10 -11.83 23.26
C GLN A 218 -10.73 -10.49 23.64
N ASN A 219 -12.05 -10.45 23.86
CA ASN A 219 -12.80 -9.20 24.04
C ASN A 219 -13.10 -8.90 25.50
N HIS A 220 -12.72 -9.77 26.45
CA HIS A 220 -13.03 -9.64 27.88
C HIS A 220 -14.55 -9.47 28.13
N GLN A 221 -15.38 -9.92 27.19
CA GLN A 221 -16.83 -9.91 27.32
C GLN A 221 -17.23 -11.11 28.17
N VAL A 222 -17.76 -10.83 29.35
CA VAL A 222 -18.31 -11.84 30.23
C VAL A 222 -19.57 -12.42 29.55
N PRO A 223 -19.59 -13.71 29.22
CA PRO A 223 -20.78 -14.35 28.68
C PRO A 223 -21.86 -14.43 29.74
N ASP A 224 -23.13 -14.49 29.32
CA ASP A 224 -24.23 -14.70 30.25
C ASP A 224 -24.16 -16.13 30.80
N LEU A 225 -23.89 -16.24 32.11
CA LEU A 225 -23.74 -17.49 32.84
C LEU A 225 -25.06 -17.98 33.45
N ARG A 226 -26.15 -17.21 33.32
CA ARG A 226 -27.41 -17.47 34.04
C ARG A 226 -28.09 -18.80 33.68
N SER A 227 -27.77 -19.36 32.51
CA SER A 227 -28.32 -20.63 32.01
C SER A 227 -27.41 -21.84 32.18
N LEU A 228 -26.23 -21.66 32.78
CA LEU A 228 -25.20 -22.69 32.92
C LEU A 228 -25.09 -23.08 34.40
N GLN A 229 -25.17 -24.38 34.69
CA GLN A 229 -25.06 -24.89 36.06
C GLN A 229 -23.60 -25.18 36.43
N ASP A 230 -22.77 -25.53 35.46
CA ASP A 230 -21.35 -25.83 35.66
C ASP A 230 -20.43 -25.14 34.62
N VAL A 231 -19.15 -24.98 34.97
CA VAL A 231 -18.08 -24.51 34.08
C VAL A 231 -17.85 -25.50 32.94
N SER A 232 -18.05 -26.79 33.19
CA SER A 232 -17.97 -27.84 32.16
C SER A 232 -19.03 -27.61 31.08
N ASP A 233 -20.27 -27.24 31.44
CA ASP A 233 -21.34 -26.90 30.49
C ASP A 233 -20.97 -25.71 29.59
N PHE A 234 -20.19 -24.75 30.09
CA PHE A 234 -19.75 -23.61 29.27
C PHE A 234 -18.78 -24.04 28.16
N VAL A 235 -17.99 -25.08 28.40
CA VAL A 235 -16.99 -25.61 27.47
C VAL A 235 -17.59 -26.67 26.55
N THR A 236 -18.45 -27.56 27.06
CA THR A 236 -18.96 -28.75 26.35
C THR A 236 -20.29 -28.52 25.64
N LYS A 237 -21.10 -27.53 26.03
CA LYS A 237 -22.42 -27.28 25.42
C LYS A 237 -22.27 -26.55 24.07
N ALA A 238 -21.86 -27.31 23.07
CA ALA A 238 -21.65 -26.88 21.68
C ALA A 238 -22.95 -26.53 20.92
N GLY A 239 -24.13 -26.80 21.47
CA GLY A 239 -25.40 -26.78 20.71
C GLY A 239 -26.20 -25.47 20.64
N TYR A 240 -25.73 -24.33 21.16
CA TYR A 240 -26.59 -23.13 21.34
C TYR A 240 -26.06 -21.84 20.69
N GLY A 241 -25.52 -21.92 19.48
CA GLY A 241 -25.29 -20.72 18.67
C GLY A 241 -24.69 -21.01 17.31
N SER A 242 -25.54 -21.01 16.26
CA SER A 242 -25.21 -21.06 14.82
C SER A 242 -23.73 -21.29 14.51
N GLU A 243 -23.31 -22.55 14.56
CA GLU A 243 -21.97 -23.01 14.16
C GLU A 243 -21.85 -23.12 12.62
N SER A 244 -22.60 -22.34 11.84
CA SER A 244 -22.63 -22.47 10.37
C SER A 244 -21.42 -21.83 9.67
N GLU A 245 -20.31 -21.60 10.36
CA GLU A 245 -19.01 -21.50 9.69
C GLU A 245 -18.27 -22.76 10.10
N GLY A 246 -18.39 -23.82 9.28
CA GLY A 246 -17.41 -24.90 9.34
C GLY A 246 -16.04 -24.27 9.18
N ASP A 247 -15.16 -24.40 10.17
CA ASP A 247 -13.75 -24.10 9.97
C ASP A 247 -13.28 -25.13 8.93
N ASP A 248 -13.18 -24.72 7.66
CA ASP A 248 -12.67 -25.56 6.60
C ASP A 248 -11.28 -26.07 7.02
N GLU A 249 -11.18 -27.39 7.17
CA GLU A 249 -9.99 -28.06 7.70
C GLU A 249 -8.72 -27.75 6.86
N ALA A 250 -8.93 -27.39 5.59
CA ALA A 250 -7.91 -26.97 4.63
C ALA A 250 -7.21 -25.64 4.97
N ALA A 251 -7.83 -24.77 5.79
CA ALA A 251 -7.28 -23.46 6.16
C ALA A 251 -6.54 -23.48 7.51
N THR A 252 -6.20 -24.66 8.03
CA THR A 252 -5.56 -24.82 9.34
C THR A 252 -4.04 -24.96 9.21
N VAL A 253 -3.31 -24.20 10.02
CA VAL A 253 -1.83 -24.23 10.09
C VAL A 253 -1.38 -24.49 11.53
N ASN A 254 -0.28 -25.24 11.67
CA ASN A 254 0.39 -25.42 12.95
C ASN A 254 1.32 -24.23 13.19
N LEU A 255 1.13 -23.51 14.29
CA LEU A 255 1.99 -22.37 14.61
C LEU A 255 3.33 -22.83 15.18
N SER A 256 4.43 -22.28 14.68
CA SER A 256 5.78 -22.54 15.20
C SER A 256 6.14 -21.69 16.42
N SER A 257 5.41 -20.59 16.66
CA SER A 257 5.64 -19.65 17.77
C SER A 257 4.33 -19.08 18.31
N ASP A 258 4.38 -18.56 19.54
CA ASP A 258 3.25 -17.90 20.19
C ASP A 258 2.91 -16.57 19.48
N ILE A 259 1.66 -16.42 19.06
CA ILE A 259 1.16 -15.18 18.42
C ILE A 259 0.00 -14.64 19.25
N GLY A 260 0.33 -13.74 20.17
CA GLY A 260 -0.63 -13.12 21.09
C GLY A 260 -1.02 -14.04 22.24
N ARG A 261 -2.14 -13.73 22.92
CA ARG A 261 -2.55 -14.46 24.14
C ARG A 261 -3.25 -15.79 23.88
N VAL A 262 -3.85 -15.96 22.70
CA VAL A 262 -4.77 -17.07 22.41
C VAL A 262 -4.16 -18.09 21.46
N ASN A 263 -3.26 -17.67 20.57
CA ASN A 263 -2.63 -18.56 19.62
C ASN A 263 -1.26 -18.96 20.17
N ARG A 264 -1.17 -20.17 20.71
CA ARG A 264 0.07 -20.71 21.27
C ARG A 264 0.85 -21.52 20.23
N ALA A 265 2.16 -21.62 20.41
CA ALA A 265 3.02 -22.51 19.64
C ALA A 265 2.48 -23.95 19.67
N SER A 266 2.62 -24.65 18.56
CA SER A 266 2.15 -26.03 18.34
C SER A 266 0.64 -26.22 18.35
N THR A 267 -0.15 -25.14 18.42
CA THR A 267 -1.62 -25.23 18.28
C THR A 267 -2.06 -25.01 16.83
N LYS A 268 -3.09 -25.75 16.41
CA LYS A 268 -3.76 -25.55 15.11
C LYS A 268 -4.50 -24.21 15.13
N SER A 269 -4.14 -23.32 14.22
CA SER A 269 -4.82 -22.05 14.01
C SER A 269 -5.31 -21.96 12.57
N ALA A 270 -6.56 -21.56 12.38
CA ALA A 270 -7.13 -21.24 11.08
C ALA A 270 -6.68 -19.84 10.66
N VAL A 271 -6.25 -19.71 9.40
CA VAL A 271 -5.91 -18.41 8.81
C VAL A 271 -7.15 -17.84 8.14
N LYS A 272 -7.64 -16.72 8.66
CA LYS A 272 -8.72 -15.93 8.04
C LYS A 272 -8.13 -14.69 7.39
N LEU A 273 -8.45 -14.47 6.13
CA LEU A 273 -8.09 -13.26 5.41
C LEU A 273 -9.24 -12.27 5.50
N GLN A 274 -8.94 -11.03 5.87
CA GLN A 274 -9.89 -9.92 5.81
C GLN A 274 -9.35 -8.86 4.87
N GLU A 275 -10.14 -8.48 3.89
CA GLU A 275 -9.69 -7.52 2.90
C GLU A 275 -9.63 -6.09 3.44
N ILE A 276 -8.54 -5.39 3.13
CA ILE A 276 -8.33 -3.98 3.49
C ILE A 276 -8.56 -3.09 2.27
N GLY A 277 -8.12 -3.53 1.09
CA GLY A 277 -8.08 -2.73 -0.14
C GLY A 277 -6.76 -1.96 -0.32
N PRO A 278 -6.53 -1.36 -1.51
CA PRO A 278 -7.45 -1.27 -2.65
C PRO A 278 -7.56 -2.57 -3.46
N ARG A 279 -8.62 -2.69 -4.27
CA ARG A 279 -8.78 -3.71 -5.32
C ARG A 279 -8.47 -3.06 -6.65
N MET A 280 -7.64 -3.69 -7.48
CA MET A 280 -7.40 -3.20 -8.83
C MET A 280 -7.25 -4.38 -9.79
N THR A 281 -7.69 -4.21 -11.03
CA THR A 281 -7.38 -5.09 -12.15
C THR A 281 -6.47 -4.33 -13.10
N LEU A 282 -5.23 -4.78 -13.22
CA LEU A 282 -4.16 -4.14 -13.97
C LEU A 282 -3.88 -4.94 -15.24
N GLN A 283 -3.55 -4.27 -16.32
CA GLN A 283 -3.05 -4.90 -17.56
C GLN A 283 -1.68 -4.31 -17.89
N LEU A 284 -0.69 -5.14 -18.20
CA LEU A 284 0.66 -4.68 -18.53
C LEU A 284 0.70 -4.17 -19.97
N VAL A 285 0.81 -2.85 -20.15
CA VAL A 285 0.80 -2.22 -21.48
C VAL A 285 2.19 -2.21 -22.08
N LYS A 286 3.14 -1.62 -21.37
CA LYS A 286 4.51 -1.43 -21.86
C LYS A 286 5.55 -1.58 -20.78
N ILE A 287 6.76 -1.96 -21.21
CA ILE A 287 7.97 -1.97 -20.41
C ILE A 287 9.00 -1.11 -21.13
N GLU A 288 9.56 -0.14 -20.44
CA GLU A 288 10.65 0.69 -20.96
C GLU A 288 11.90 0.53 -20.10
N GLU A 289 13.05 0.81 -20.69
CA GLU A 289 14.30 0.96 -19.95
C GLU A 289 14.37 2.34 -19.27
N GLY A 290 14.98 2.41 -18.09
CA GLY A 290 15.16 3.68 -17.39
C GLY A 290 13.88 4.26 -16.78
N LEU A 291 13.91 5.56 -16.47
CA LEU A 291 12.88 6.25 -15.72
C LEU A 291 11.93 7.02 -16.66
N CYS A 292 10.99 6.30 -17.28
CA CYS A 292 9.94 6.86 -18.16
C CYS A 292 10.44 7.50 -19.47
N THR A 293 11.72 7.34 -19.82
CA THR A 293 12.32 8.03 -21.00
C THR A 293 13.31 7.15 -21.78
N GLY A 294 13.24 5.82 -21.68
CA GLY A 294 14.16 4.92 -22.37
C GLY A 294 13.47 3.97 -23.34
N GLY A 295 14.27 3.07 -23.93
CA GLY A 295 13.82 2.20 -25.02
C GLY A 295 12.71 1.21 -24.62
N LEU A 296 11.76 0.99 -25.51
CA LEU A 296 10.67 0.03 -25.32
C LEU A 296 11.19 -1.41 -25.41
N LEU A 297 11.06 -2.16 -24.32
CA LEU A 297 11.39 -3.59 -24.22
C LEU A 297 10.19 -4.49 -24.55
N PHE A 298 8.98 -4.02 -24.22
CA PHE A 298 7.75 -4.77 -24.46
C PHE A 298 6.59 -3.79 -24.67
N ASN A 299 5.70 -4.12 -25.61
CA ASN A 299 4.42 -3.45 -25.81
C ASN A 299 3.35 -4.50 -26.14
N GLU A 300 2.23 -4.45 -25.41
CA GLU A 300 1.13 -5.41 -25.57
C GLU A 300 0.33 -5.19 -26.86
N TYR A 301 0.20 -3.94 -27.32
CA TYR A 301 -0.66 -3.61 -28.47
C TYR A 301 0.07 -3.63 -29.84
N GLY A 302 1.37 -3.94 -29.87
CA GLY A 302 2.15 -3.99 -31.10
C GLY A 302 2.26 -2.64 -31.84
N ASN A 303 2.80 -2.67 -33.07
CA ASN A 303 3.23 -1.47 -33.80
C ASN A 303 2.11 -0.55 -34.31
N VAL A 304 0.84 -0.99 -34.30
CA VAL A 304 -0.27 -0.21 -34.89
C VAL A 304 -0.89 0.76 -33.88
N ASP A 305 -0.97 0.35 -32.61
CA ASP A 305 -1.31 1.24 -31.50
C ASP A 305 -0.06 1.88 -30.86
N ALA A 306 1.15 1.53 -31.30
CA ALA A 306 2.36 2.26 -30.94
C ALA A 306 2.24 3.76 -31.27
N LYS A 307 1.61 4.11 -32.41
CA LYS A 307 1.29 5.49 -32.74
C LYS A 307 0.25 6.13 -31.82
N LYS A 308 -0.70 5.36 -31.27
CA LYS A 308 -1.67 5.89 -30.31
C LYS A 308 -1.08 6.02 -28.92
N SER A 309 -0.19 5.11 -28.51
CA SER A 309 0.55 5.25 -27.25
C SER A 309 1.60 6.36 -27.36
N GLU A 310 2.26 6.52 -28.51
CA GLU A 310 3.13 7.67 -28.81
C GLU A 310 2.31 8.96 -28.76
N ASN A 311 1.14 9.02 -29.41
CA ASN A 311 0.24 10.18 -29.26
C ASN A 311 -0.22 10.39 -27.81
N GLU A 312 -0.59 9.35 -27.05
CA GLU A 312 -0.97 9.53 -25.63
C GLU A 312 0.23 9.98 -24.77
N GLU A 313 1.46 9.62 -25.15
CA GLU A 313 2.70 10.07 -24.50
C GLU A 313 3.10 11.48 -24.92
N GLU A 314 2.88 11.84 -26.18
CA GLU A 314 3.00 13.20 -26.70
C GLU A 314 1.94 14.09 -26.04
N ASP A 315 0.68 13.68 -25.95
CA ASP A 315 -0.38 14.41 -25.22
C ASP A 315 -0.03 14.54 -23.72
N GLU A 316 0.55 13.51 -23.09
CA GLU A 316 1.04 13.60 -21.72
C GLU A 316 2.26 14.53 -21.58
N GLN A 317 3.15 14.59 -22.58
CA GLN A 317 4.31 15.49 -22.59
C GLN A 317 3.89 16.92 -22.89
N GLU A 318 3.03 17.15 -23.88
CA GLU A 318 2.44 18.45 -24.21
C GLU A 318 1.62 18.97 -23.03
N SER A 319 0.81 18.15 -22.38
CA SER A 319 0.09 18.60 -21.18
C SER A 319 1.01 18.90 -19.99
N ASP A 320 2.14 18.20 -19.86
CA ASP A 320 3.14 18.54 -18.86
C ASP A 320 3.91 19.82 -19.23
N GLU A 321 4.22 20.04 -20.51
CA GLU A 321 4.88 21.26 -21.02
C GLU A 321 3.94 22.47 -20.95
N GLU A 322 2.66 22.32 -21.27
CA GLU A 322 1.63 23.37 -21.08
C GLU A 322 1.48 23.71 -19.59
N MET A 323 1.49 22.73 -18.69
CA MET A 323 1.48 22.99 -17.25
C MET A 323 2.75 23.72 -16.79
N ASP A 324 3.92 23.37 -17.33
CA ASP A 324 5.18 24.05 -17.02
C ASP A 324 5.14 25.52 -17.47
N ILE A 325 4.57 25.80 -18.66
CA ILE A 325 4.43 27.17 -19.20
C ILE A 325 3.41 27.99 -18.40
N ASP A 326 2.23 27.43 -18.12
CA ASP A 326 1.20 28.10 -17.30
C ASP A 326 1.74 28.42 -15.89
N ASP A 327 2.58 27.54 -15.32
CA ASP A 327 3.20 27.74 -14.01
C ASP A 327 4.31 28.82 -14.05
N ASP A 328 5.14 28.87 -15.11
CA ASP A 328 6.15 29.93 -15.30
C ASP A 328 5.48 31.31 -15.48
N ASP A 329 4.35 31.38 -16.20
CA ASP A 329 3.56 32.60 -16.35
C ASP A 329 2.92 33.04 -15.03
N GLU A 330 2.37 32.11 -14.21
CA GLU A 330 1.87 32.41 -12.86
C GLU A 330 2.97 32.91 -11.91
N GLU A 331 4.22 32.42 -12.02
CA GLU A 331 5.34 32.91 -11.20
C GLU A 331 5.76 34.32 -11.61
N LEU A 332 5.81 34.62 -12.91
CA LEU A 332 6.09 35.97 -13.40
C LEU A 332 5.02 36.98 -12.99
N GLU A 333 3.74 36.62 -13.05
CA GLU A 333 2.65 37.52 -12.59
C GLU A 333 2.75 37.83 -11.08
N VAL A 334 3.14 36.85 -10.25
CA VAL A 334 3.30 37.07 -8.79
C VAL A 334 4.54 37.90 -8.49
N GLU A 335 5.65 37.69 -9.20
CA GLU A 335 6.85 38.53 -9.08
C GLU A 335 6.56 39.97 -9.52
N ASP A 336 5.84 40.17 -10.62
CA ASP A 336 5.42 41.49 -11.10
C ASP A 336 4.46 42.21 -10.13
N GLU A 337 3.55 41.47 -9.46
CA GLU A 337 2.68 42.01 -8.41
C GLU A 337 3.48 42.39 -7.15
N GLU A 338 4.44 41.55 -6.71
CA GLU A 338 5.32 41.86 -5.58
C GLU A 338 6.22 43.06 -5.86
N GLU A 339 6.75 43.21 -7.08
CA GLU A 339 7.54 44.38 -7.48
C GLU A 339 6.70 45.67 -7.50
N GLN A 340 5.45 45.60 -7.99
CA GLN A 340 4.54 46.76 -7.99
C GLN A 340 4.12 47.18 -6.57
N GLU A 341 3.90 46.24 -5.65
CA GLU A 341 3.61 46.56 -4.25
C GLU A 341 4.81 47.24 -3.55
N ILE A 342 6.04 46.87 -3.92
CA ILE A 342 7.26 47.51 -3.39
C ILE A 342 7.44 48.93 -3.94
N GLU A 343 7.10 49.17 -5.22
CA GLU A 343 7.14 50.51 -5.82
C GLU A 343 6.04 51.46 -5.31
N GLU A 344 4.91 50.95 -4.82
CA GLU A 344 3.85 51.77 -4.22
C GLU A 344 4.07 52.12 -2.72
N GLU A 345 4.98 51.41 -2.03
CA GLU A 345 5.32 51.67 -0.62
C GLU A 345 6.49 52.66 -0.40
N ASP A 346 7.25 53.02 -1.44
CA ASP A 346 8.32 54.04 -1.45
C ASP A 346 7.87 55.42 -1.97
#